data_AF-A0A524LP44-F1
#
_entry.id   AF-A0A524LP44-F1
#
_cell.length_a   1.000
_cell.length_b   1.000
_cell.length_c   1.000
_cell.angle_alpha   90.00
_cell.angle_beta   90.00
_cell.angle_gamma   90.00
#
_symmetry.space_group_name_H-M   'P 1'
#
loop_
_entity.id
_entity.type
_entity.pdbx_description
1 polymer ?
#
loop_
_entity_poly.entity_id
_entity_poly.type
_entity_poly.pdbx_seq_one_letter_code
_entity_poly.pdbx_strand_id
1 'polypeptide(L)'
;MYVLLNGISLFLLSCGDGGGPQMGLSEIAVYETRAEEINIYQEFVGQVYGYKDIAIRARVEGFLEGVYFQEGSHVRQGTKLYTIESQPFEADIAAKMSRLAEAQTMPAKESGYYPKTF
;
A
#
# COMPACT_ATOMS: atom_id res chain seq x y z
N MET A 1 -47.81 68.51 80.95
CA MET A 1 -48.94 67.67 81.40
C MET A 1 -50.19 68.14 80.65
N TYR A 2 -50.40 67.89 79.35
CA TYR A 2 -50.81 66.62 78.72
C TYR A 2 -50.41 66.52 77.21
N VAL A 3 -49.74 67.53 76.63
CA VAL A 3 -49.48 67.62 75.18
C VAL A 3 -48.28 66.80 74.70
N LEU A 4 -47.32 66.48 75.58
CA LEU A 4 -46.16 65.63 75.24
C LEU A 4 -46.47 64.12 75.21
N LEU A 5 -47.66 63.70 75.65
CA LEU A 5 -48.02 62.27 75.76
C LEU A 5 -48.72 61.72 74.50
N ASN A 6 -49.21 62.58 73.60
CA ASN A 6 -49.94 62.15 72.38
C ASN A 6 -49.06 62.05 71.12
N GLY A 7 -47.84 62.61 71.12
CA GLY A 7 -46.93 62.54 69.96
C GLY A 7 -46.16 61.22 69.83
N ILE A 8 -46.04 60.47 70.92
CA ILE A 8 -45.26 59.21 70.97
C ILE A 8 -46.05 58.01 70.42
N SER A 9 -47.39 58.09 70.37
CA SER A 9 -48.23 57.01 69.85
C SER A 9 -48.16 56.87 68.31
N LEU A 10 -47.75 57.91 67.58
CA LEU A 10 -47.62 57.86 66.12
C LEU A 10 -46.30 57.26 65.62
N PHE A 11 -45.30 57.09 66.49
CA PHE A 11 -43.99 56.56 66.10
C PHE A 11 -43.85 55.04 66.24
N LEU A 12 -44.83 54.35 66.85
CA LEU A 12 -44.76 52.91 67.13
C LEU A 12 -45.38 52.01 66.04
N LEU A 13 -45.82 52.58 64.92
CA LEU A 13 -46.26 51.83 63.72
C LEU A 13 -45.20 51.76 62.60
N SER A 14 -43.98 52.26 62.84
CA SER A 14 -42.86 52.13 61.90
C SER A 14 -41.91 51.00 62.31
N CYS A 15 -42.44 49.78 62.32
CA CYS A 15 -41.63 48.56 62.35
C CYS A 15 -42.28 47.56 61.38
N GLY A 16 -42.08 47.80 60.09
CA GLY A 16 -42.29 46.81 59.06
C GLY A 16 -41.03 45.98 58.92
N ASP A 17 -41.14 44.69 59.20
CA ASP A 17 -40.06 43.72 59.19
C ASP A 17 -39.36 43.70 57.83
N GLY A 18 -38.09 44.10 57.81
CA GLY A 18 -37.26 44.25 56.63
C GLY A 18 -36.75 42.90 56.13
N GLY A 19 -37.65 42.04 55.66
CA GLY A 19 -37.31 40.84 54.90
C GLY A 19 -36.88 41.22 53.49
N GLY A 20 -35.62 41.61 53.32
CA GLY A 20 -35.02 41.78 52.00
C GLY A 20 -35.16 40.48 51.18
N PRO A 21 -35.48 40.55 49.88
CA PRO A 21 -35.67 39.35 49.06
C PRO A 21 -34.39 38.51 49.12
N GLN A 22 -34.52 37.31 49.69
CA GLN A 22 -33.45 36.34 49.75
C GLN A 22 -33.17 35.91 48.32
N MET A 23 -32.06 36.41 47.78
CA MET A 23 -31.60 36.06 46.45
C MET A 23 -31.27 34.57 46.47
N GLY A 24 -32.22 33.76 46.01
CA GLY A 24 -32.00 32.32 45.85
C GLY A 24 -30.81 32.15 44.92
N LEU A 25 -29.79 31.45 45.39
CA LEU A 25 -28.69 31.01 44.55
C LEU A 25 -29.30 30.20 43.41
N SER A 26 -29.17 30.71 42.18
CA SER A 26 -29.63 29.99 40.99
C SER A 26 -28.75 28.76 40.86
N GLU A 27 -29.32 27.59 41.16
CA GLU A 27 -28.64 26.31 40.98
C GLU A 27 -28.47 26.08 39.47
N ILE A 28 -27.21 25.98 39.05
CA ILE A 28 -26.84 25.71 37.67
C ILE A 28 -26.36 24.28 37.56
N ALA A 29 -26.83 23.57 36.52
CA ALA A 29 -26.39 22.20 36.28
C ALA A 29 -24.91 22.19 35.90
N VAL A 30 -24.13 21.38 36.62
CA VAL A 30 -22.70 21.16 36.35
C VAL A 30 -22.45 19.69 36.06
N TYR A 31 -21.46 19.43 35.22
CA TYR A 31 -20.97 18.09 34.93
C TYR A 31 -19.54 17.94 35.44
N GLU A 32 -19.29 16.88 36.20
CA GLU A 32 -17.94 16.52 36.66
C GLU A 32 -17.22 15.77 35.53
N THR A 33 -16.03 16.23 35.15
CA THR A 33 -15.20 15.59 34.12
C THR A 33 -14.22 14.61 34.76
N ARG A 34 -14.00 13.48 34.10
CA ARG A 34 -12.98 12.50 34.46
C ARG A 34 -11.97 12.37 33.32
N ALA A 35 -10.69 12.32 33.67
CA ALA A 35 -9.64 11.97 32.72
C ALA A 35 -9.69 10.46 32.45
N GLU A 36 -9.89 10.10 31.18
CA GLU A 36 -9.82 8.73 30.70
C GLU A 36 -8.80 8.66 29.57
N GLU A 37 -7.99 7.60 29.58
CA GLU A 37 -7.04 7.32 28.52
C GLU A 37 -7.78 6.67 27.36
N ILE A 38 -7.83 7.36 26.23
CA ILE A 38 -8.49 6.87 25.01
C ILE A 38 -7.46 6.69 23.90
N ASN A 39 -7.60 5.60 23.15
CA ASN A 39 -6.77 5.34 21.97
C ASN A 39 -7.30 6.15 20.79
N ILE A 40 -6.42 6.92 20.16
CA ILE A 40 -6.73 7.66 18.94
C ILE A 40 -6.29 6.81 17.75
N TYR A 41 -7.24 6.39 16.93
CA TYR A 41 -6.98 5.65 15.70
C TYR A 41 -6.93 6.60 14.51
N GLN A 42 -6.07 6.28 13.55
CA GLN A 42 -5.99 6.98 12.27
C GLN A 42 -6.30 6.00 11.15
N GLU A 43 -7.21 6.39 10.28
CA GLU A 43 -7.56 5.61 9.10
C GLU A 43 -6.86 6.21 7.88
N PHE A 44 -6.23 5.33 7.10
CA PHE A 44 -5.54 5.72 5.88
C PHE A 44 -6.07 4.91 4.71
N VAL A 45 -6.24 5.59 3.58
CA VAL A 45 -6.54 4.91 2.31
C VAL A 45 -5.27 4.26 1.78
N GLY A 46 -5.37 3.02 1.34
CA GLY A 46 -4.25 2.25 0.78
C GLY A 46 -4.64 1.53 -0.48
N GLN A 47 -3.66 1.24 -1.33
CA GLN A 47 -3.80 0.41 -2.52
C GLN A 47 -2.87 -0.79 -2.41
N VAL A 48 -3.27 -1.91 -2.99
CA VAL A 48 -2.50 -3.16 -2.98
C VAL A 48 -1.97 -3.41 -4.39
N TYR A 49 -0.70 -3.80 -4.48
CA TYR A 49 -0.03 -4.16 -5.73
C TYR A 49 0.64 -5.53 -5.60
N GLY A 50 0.88 -6.17 -6.74
CA GLY A 50 1.73 -7.35 -6.80
C GLY A 50 3.15 -7.01 -6.35
N TYR A 51 3.81 -7.93 -5.65
CA TYR A 51 5.21 -7.74 -5.28
C TYR A 51 6.10 -7.53 -6.52
N LYS A 52 5.77 -8.21 -7.62
CA LYS A 52 6.41 -8.07 -8.93
C LYS A 52 5.39 -8.34 -10.04
N ASP A 53 5.34 -7.44 -11.01
CA ASP A 53 4.62 -7.62 -12.25
C ASP A 53 5.62 -7.82 -13.38
N ILE A 54 5.62 -9.02 -13.98
CA ILE A 54 6.58 -9.41 -15.02
C ILE A 54 5.81 -9.68 -16.31
N ALA A 55 5.99 -8.81 -17.30
CA ALA A 55 5.45 -9.02 -18.64
C ALA A 55 6.26 -10.11 -19.36
N ILE A 56 5.58 -11.17 -19.82
CA ILE A 56 6.19 -12.21 -20.65
C ILE A 56 6.27 -11.70 -22.09
N ARG A 57 7.48 -11.72 -22.68
CA ARG A 57 7.74 -11.26 -24.05
C ARG A 57 8.57 -12.30 -24.79
N ALA A 58 8.23 -12.52 -26.06
CA ALA A 58 9.06 -13.32 -26.95
C ALA A 58 10.41 -12.63 -27.17
N ARG A 59 11.50 -13.41 -27.12
CA ARG A 59 12.87 -12.93 -27.36
C ARG A 59 13.29 -13.08 -28.83
N VAL A 60 12.56 -13.90 -29.57
CA VAL A 60 12.82 -14.23 -30.96
C VAL A 60 11.51 -14.12 -31.74
N GLU A 61 11.62 -13.85 -33.03
CA GLU A 61 10.49 -13.85 -33.95
C GLU A 61 10.12 -15.29 -34.34
N GLY A 62 8.84 -15.54 -34.62
CA GLY A 62 8.34 -16.83 -35.04
C GLY A 62 6.87 -17.01 -34.72
N PHE A 63 6.30 -18.14 -35.15
CA PHE A 63 4.92 -18.49 -34.88
C PHE A 63 4.79 -19.24 -33.55
N LEU A 64 3.66 -19.06 -32.87
CA LEU A 64 3.36 -19.76 -31.63
C LEU A 64 2.95 -21.21 -31.93
N GLU A 65 3.70 -22.19 -31.42
CA GLU A 65 3.37 -23.61 -31.55
C GLU A 65 2.46 -24.11 -30.43
N GLY A 66 2.60 -23.54 -29.22
CA GLY A 66 1.82 -24.03 -28.07
C GLY A 66 1.85 -23.14 -26.84
N VAL A 67 0.80 -23.31 -26.02
CA VAL A 67 0.59 -22.69 -24.71
C VAL A 67 0.47 -23.81 -23.67
N TYR A 68 1.22 -23.72 -22.57
CA TYR A 68 1.42 -24.83 -21.63
C TYR A 68 1.04 -24.48 -20.18
N PHE A 69 0.14 -23.52 -20.00
CA PHE A 69 -0.38 -23.17 -18.68
C PHE A 69 -1.87 -22.85 -18.78
N GLN A 70 -2.55 -22.92 -17.64
CA GLN A 70 -3.92 -22.46 -17.52
C GLN A 70 -3.94 -21.03 -17.00
N GLU A 71 -4.75 -20.17 -17.59
CA GLU A 71 -4.90 -18.78 -17.13
C GLU A 71 -5.33 -18.73 -15.65
N GLY A 72 -4.71 -17.83 -14.89
CA GLY A 72 -4.93 -17.70 -13.44
C GLY A 72 -4.25 -18.77 -12.57
N SER A 73 -3.62 -19.79 -13.18
CA SER A 73 -2.87 -20.80 -12.41
C SER A 73 -1.51 -20.30 -11.93
N HIS A 74 -1.02 -20.90 -10.84
CA HIS A 74 0.34 -20.64 -10.35
C HIS A 74 1.38 -21.38 -11.18
N VAL A 75 2.39 -20.65 -11.64
CA VAL A 75 3.56 -21.19 -12.35
C VAL A 75 4.83 -20.93 -11.56
N ARG A 76 5.84 -21.80 -11.75
CA ARG A 76 7.14 -21.66 -11.11
C ARG A 76 8.15 -21.10 -12.11
N GLN A 77 9.24 -20.53 -11.58
CA GLN A 77 10.37 -20.13 -12.42
C GLN A 77 10.90 -21.35 -13.19
N GLY A 78 11.14 -21.17 -14.49
CA GLY A 78 11.62 -22.23 -15.37
C GLY A 78 10.52 -23.12 -15.95
N THR A 79 9.26 -22.97 -15.53
CA THR A 79 8.13 -23.66 -16.18
C THR A 79 7.99 -23.19 -17.62
N LYS A 80 7.84 -24.14 -18.56
CA LYS A 80 7.54 -23.86 -19.96
C LYS A 80 6.14 -23.24 -20.05
N LEU A 81 6.06 -22.02 -20.59
CA LEU A 81 4.78 -21.32 -20.78
C LEU A 81 4.33 -21.35 -22.25
N TYR A 82 5.28 -21.12 -23.17
CA TYR A 82 5.04 -21.04 -24.60
C TYR A 82 6.14 -21.78 -25.36
N THR A 83 5.80 -22.29 -26.54
CA THR A 83 6.77 -22.75 -27.54
C THR A 83 6.60 -21.90 -28.80
N ILE A 84 7.72 -21.43 -29.34
CA ILE A 84 7.79 -20.75 -30.64
C ILE A 84 8.40 -21.74 -31.63
N GLU A 85 8.00 -21.64 -32.90
CA GLU A 85 8.47 -22.48 -33.99
C GLU A 85 9.99 -22.65 -34.00
N SER A 86 10.44 -23.91 -33.99
CA SER A 86 11.85 -24.27 -33.82
C SER A 86 12.59 -24.52 -35.14
N GLN A 87 11.89 -24.90 -36.21
CA GLN A 87 12.46 -25.28 -37.50
C GLN A 87 13.51 -24.29 -38.06
N PRO A 88 13.26 -22.96 -38.13
CA PRO A 88 14.26 -22.03 -38.66
C PRO A 88 15.52 -21.97 -37.79
N PHE A 89 15.39 -22.14 -36.47
CA PHE A 89 16.52 -22.13 -35.55
C PHE A 89 17.33 -23.43 -35.63
N GLU A 90 16.68 -24.58 -35.77
CA GLU A 90 17.35 -25.87 -35.95
C GLU A 90 18.16 -25.90 -37.25
N ALA A 91 17.60 -25.37 -38.34
CA ALA A 91 18.30 -25.24 -39.62
C ALA A 91 19.55 -24.34 -39.52
N ASP A 92 19.45 -23.20 -38.83
CA ASP A 92 20.58 -22.30 -38.61
C ASP A 92 21.66 -22.93 -37.73
N ILE A 93 21.27 -23.67 -36.68
CA ILE A 93 22.21 -24.43 -35.86
C ILE A 93 22.95 -25.46 -36.71
N ALA A 94 22.24 -26.24 -37.53
CA ALA A 94 22.86 -27.24 -38.41
C ALA A 94 23.85 -26.59 -39.39
N ALA A 95 23.47 -25.47 -40.02
CA ALA A 95 24.34 -24.73 -40.93
C ALA A 95 25.60 -24.17 -40.22
N LYS A 96 25.47 -23.69 -38.98
CA LYS A 96 26.60 -23.21 -38.18
C LYS A 96 27.52 -24.35 -37.74
N MET A 97 26.95 -25.50 -37.38
CA MET A 97 27.71 -26.69 -37.01
C MET A 97 28.53 -27.24 -38.19
N SER A 98 27.96 -27.25 -39.41
CA SER A 98 28.70 -27.62 -40.62
C SER A 98 29.89 -26.69 -40.89
N ARG A 99 29.69 -25.37 -40.75
CA ARG A 99 30.77 -24.38 -40.90
C ARG A 99 31.86 -24.55 -39.83
N LEU A 100 31.47 -24.83 -38.59
CA LEU A 100 32.42 -25.12 -37.51
C LEU A 100 33.26 -26.36 -37.82
N ALA A 101 32.62 -27.44 -38.28
CA ALA A 101 33.31 -28.67 -38.65
C ALA A 101 34.28 -28.44 -39.81
N GLU A 102 33.87 -27.70 -40.83
CA GLU A 102 34.75 -27.33 -41.94
C GLU A 102 35.98 -26.56 -41.45
N ALA A 103 35.77 -25.51 -40.64
CA ALA A 103 36.85 -24.69 -40.09
C ALA A 103 37.82 -25.50 -39.21
N GLN A 104 37.32 -26.48 -38.45
CA GLN A 104 38.16 -27.38 -37.65
C GLN A 104 39.03 -28.31 -38.52
N THR A 105 38.56 -28.68 -39.72
CA THR A 105 39.35 -29.53 -40.64
C THR A 105 40.34 -28.76 -41.50
N MET A 106 40.14 -27.46 -41.73
CA MET A 106 41.06 -26.62 -42.51
C MET A 106 42.53 -26.67 -42.01
N PRO A 107 42.87 -26.49 -40.72
CA PRO A 107 44.26 -26.56 -40.25
C PRO A 107 44.85 -27.99 -40.35
N ALA A 108 44.01 -29.02 -40.23
CA ALA A 108 44.43 -30.41 -40.41
C ALA A 108 44.76 -30.71 -41.89
N LYS A 109 43.98 -30.15 -42.83
CA LYS A 109 44.30 -30.21 -44.27
C LYS A 109 45.58 -29.46 -44.59
N GLU A 110 45.81 -28.31 -43.98
CA GLU A 110 46.99 -27.47 -44.20
C GLU A 110 48.28 -28.12 -43.68
N SER A 111 48.21 -28.80 -42.52
CA SER A 111 49.33 -29.60 -41.99
C SER A 111 49.66 -30.85 -42.84
N GLY A 112 48.73 -31.32 -43.66
CA GLY A 112 48.97 -32.36 -44.67
C GLY A 112 49.45 -31.83 -46.03
N TYR A 113 49.36 -30.51 -46.27
CA TYR A 113 49.65 -29.86 -47.55
C TYR A 113 51.11 -29.34 -47.66
N TYR A 114 51.81 -29.17 -46.53
CA TYR A 114 53.26 -28.97 -46.57
C TYR A 114 53.95 -30.34 -46.74
N PRO A 115 54.62 -30.60 -47.88
CA PRO A 115 55.42 -31.81 -48.00
C PRO A 115 56.51 -31.74 -46.94
N LYS A 116 56.62 -32.77 -46.10
CA LYS A 116 57.79 -32.97 -45.26
C LYS A 116 58.99 -33.13 -46.20
N THR A 117 59.69 -32.02 -46.43
CA THR A 117 61.02 -32.04 -47.00
C THR A 117 61.97 -32.58 -45.93
N PHE A 118 62.92 -33.38 -46.40
CA PHE A 118 63.81 -34.31 -45.68
C PHE A 118 64.35 -33.83 -44.33
#